data_AF-A0A6I4IG46-F1
#
_entry.id   AF-A0A6I4IG46-F1
#
_cell.length_a   1.000
_cell.length_b   1.000
_cell.length_c   1.000
_cell.angle_alpha   90.00
_cell.angle_beta   90.00
_cell.angle_gamma   90.00
#
_symmetry.space_group_name_H-M   'P 1'
#
loop_
_entity.id
_entity.type
_entity.pdbx_description
1 polymer ?
#
loop_
_entity_poly.entity_id
_entity_poly.type
_entity_poly.pdbx_seq_one_letter_code
_entity_poly.pdbx_strand_id
1 'polypeptide(L)'
;MKYSILLLIQLYWLLKSKRSKPKCIFRKSCSHYVFEVANREGFLNGLNALYFRYKNCRYGYEIFTNPITHEIEMLLPSKVVVGNHEIAKRLLTKTIKK
;
A
#
# COMPACT_ATOMS: atom_id res chain seq x y z
N MET A 1 22.19 -3.37 -11.92
CA MET A 1 21.40 -2.14 -11.72
C MET A 1 20.19 -2.40 -10.79
N LYS A 2 20.43 -2.65 -9.49
CA LYS A 2 19.37 -2.80 -8.46
C LYS A 2 19.30 -1.60 -7.50
N TYR A 3 20.41 -0.88 -7.35
CA TYR A 3 20.58 0.13 -6.31
C TYR A 3 19.99 1.50 -6.63
N SER A 4 19.72 1.84 -7.90
CA SER A 4 19.24 3.17 -8.30
C SER A 4 17.87 3.51 -7.70
N ILE A 5 16.90 2.61 -7.76
CA ILE A 5 15.57 2.83 -7.12
C ILE A 5 15.66 2.83 -5.60
N LEU A 6 16.49 1.96 -5.03
CA LEU A 6 16.67 1.86 -3.58
C LEU A 6 17.27 3.16 -3.04
N LEU A 7 18.25 3.72 -3.75
CA LEU A 7 18.92 4.97 -3.40
C LEU A 7 17.96 6.16 -3.53
N LEU A 8 17.15 6.23 -4.59
CA LEU A 8 16.12 7.27 -4.75
C LEU A 8 15.07 7.21 -3.62
N ILE A 9 14.63 6.02 -3.22
CA ILE A 9 13.65 5.85 -2.12
C ILE A 9 14.27 6.25 -0.78
N GLN A 10 15.52 5.86 -0.53
CA GLN A 10 16.26 6.26 0.68
C GLN A 10 16.49 7.76 0.72
N LEU A 11 16.86 8.39 -0.39
CA LEU A 11 17.01 9.84 -0.51
C LEU A 11 15.67 10.55 -0.22
N TYR A 12 14.58 10.03 -0.77
CA TYR A 12 13.23 10.51 -0.48
C TYR A 12 12.90 10.42 1.02
N TRP A 13 13.31 9.37 1.73
CA TRP A 13 13.09 9.28 3.18
C TRP A 13 13.85 10.34 3.97
N LEU A 14 15.06 10.73 3.54
CA LEU A 14 15.83 11.80 4.19
C LEU A 14 15.18 13.17 3.99
N LEU A 15 14.62 13.42 2.81
CA LEU A 15 13.94 14.67 2.46
C LEU A 15 12.52 14.75 3.03
N LYS A 16 11.87 13.61 3.27
CA LYS A 16 10.49 13.56 3.74
C LYS A 16 10.40 14.02 5.20
N SER A 17 9.82 15.21 5.38
CA SER A 17 9.51 15.76 6.70
C SER A 17 8.66 14.79 7.54
N LYS A 18 9.12 14.48 8.76
CA LYS A 18 8.43 13.63 9.76
C LYS A 18 7.09 14.20 10.24
N ARG A 19 6.75 15.45 9.87
CA ARG A 19 5.59 16.17 10.41
C ARG A 19 4.23 15.65 9.95
N SER A 20 4.12 14.94 8.83
CA SER A 20 2.83 14.45 8.31
C SER A 20 2.78 12.92 8.22
N LYS A 21 1.89 12.31 9.01
CA LYS A 21 1.59 10.87 8.91
C LYS A 21 0.87 10.62 7.58
N PRO A 22 1.42 9.80 6.66
CA PRO A 22 0.76 9.53 5.40
C PRO A 22 -0.55 8.78 5.63
N LYS A 23 -1.65 9.28 5.05
CA LYS A 23 -2.98 8.65 5.09
C LYS A 23 -3.11 7.57 4.01
N CYS A 24 -2.19 6.62 3.98
CA CYS A 24 -2.27 5.49 3.04
C CYS A 24 -3.53 4.65 3.31
N ILE A 25 -4.05 3.99 2.27
CA ILE A 25 -5.14 3.01 2.39
C ILE A 25 -4.60 1.61 2.76
N PHE A 26 -3.32 1.38 2.48
CA PHE A 26 -2.58 0.18 2.84
C PHE A 26 -1.82 0.34 4.16
N ARG A 27 -1.56 -0.78 4.83
CA ARG A 27 -0.79 -0.87 6.10
C ARG A 27 0.67 -0.47 5.93
N LYS A 28 1.30 -0.89 4.83
CA LYS A 28 2.62 -0.41 4.41
C LYS A 28 2.46 0.74 3.43
N SER A 29 3.23 1.80 3.63
CA SER A 29 3.27 2.93 2.69
C SER A 29 3.87 2.52 1.34
N CYS A 30 3.52 3.24 0.27
CA CYS A 30 3.97 2.88 -1.09
C CYS A 30 5.49 2.81 -1.20
N SER A 31 6.24 3.76 -0.63
CA SER A 31 7.70 3.76 -0.70
C SER A 31 8.33 2.58 0.06
N HIS A 32 7.82 2.23 1.24
CA HIS A 32 8.31 1.06 1.98
C HIS A 32 7.98 -0.25 1.26
N TYR A 33 6.78 -0.38 0.71
CA TYR A 33 6.39 -1.58 -0.05
C TYR A 33 7.27 -1.77 -1.30
N VAL A 34 7.46 -0.72 -2.09
CA VAL A 34 8.31 -0.75 -3.28
C VAL A 34 9.76 -1.06 -2.93
N PHE A 35 10.29 -0.47 -1.86
CA PHE A 35 11.64 -0.78 -1.37
C PHE A 35 11.79 -2.26 -1.00
N GLU A 36 10.83 -2.80 -0.25
CA GLU A 36 10.84 -4.19 0.20
C GLU A 36 10.75 -5.18 -0.97
N VAL A 37 9.88 -4.91 -1.95
CA VAL A 37 9.77 -5.72 -3.19
C VAL A 37 11.04 -5.58 -4.04
N ALA A 38 11.54 -4.36 -4.25
CA ALA A 38 12.75 -4.13 -5.02
C ALA A 38 13.98 -4.82 -4.39
N ASN A 39 14.05 -4.87 -3.06
CA ASN A 39 15.13 -5.51 -2.32
C ASN A 39 15.05 -7.05 -2.39
N ARG A 40 13.86 -7.64 -2.28
CA ARG A 40 13.68 -9.10 -2.31
C ARG A 40 13.65 -9.68 -3.72
N GLU A 41 12.91 -9.04 -4.61
CA GLU A 41 12.53 -9.59 -5.91
C GLU A 41 13.22 -8.88 -7.08
N GLY A 42 13.97 -7.80 -6.79
CA GLY A 42 14.73 -7.04 -7.78
C GLY A 42 14.01 -5.84 -8.36
N PHE A 43 14.75 -5.06 -9.14
CA PHE A 43 14.35 -3.73 -9.63
C PHE A 43 13.05 -3.74 -10.45
N LEU A 44 12.89 -4.68 -11.38
CA LEU A 44 11.71 -4.77 -12.25
C LEU A 44 10.44 -5.04 -11.43
N ASN A 45 10.52 -5.93 -10.44
CA ASN A 45 9.40 -6.20 -9.54
C ASN A 45 9.10 -5.00 -8.63
N GLY A 46 10.13 -4.26 -8.21
CA GLY A 46 9.96 -2.96 -7.56
C GLY A 46 9.17 -1.96 -8.40
N LEU A 47 9.47 -1.84 -9.70
CA LEU A 47 8.73 -0.98 -10.63
C LEU A 47 7.28 -1.45 -10.81
N ASN A 48 7.06 -2.76 -10.97
CA ASN A 48 5.72 -3.32 -11.05
C ASN A 48 4.91 -3.07 -9.78
N ALA A 49 5.54 -3.22 -8.60
CA ALA A 49 4.94 -2.88 -7.31
C ALA A 49 4.59 -1.40 -7.20
N LEU A 50 5.45 -0.51 -7.70
CA LEU A 50 5.19 0.93 -7.74
C LEU A 50 4.00 1.25 -8.63
N TYR A 51 3.97 0.67 -9.83
CA TYR A 51 2.87 0.84 -10.78
C TYR A 51 1.54 0.34 -10.23
N PHE A 52 1.53 -0.84 -9.61
CA PHE A 52 0.37 -1.37 -8.91
C PHE A 52 -0.12 -0.40 -7.83
N ARG A 53 0.79 0.10 -6.99
CA ARG A 53 0.44 1.07 -5.94
C ARG A 53 -0.05 2.39 -6.51
N TYR A 54 0.54 2.89 -7.60
CA TYR A 54 0.10 4.11 -8.25
C TYR A 54 -1.33 4.00 -8.78
N LYS A 55 -1.70 2.85 -9.35
CA LYS A 55 -3.07 2.59 -9.83
C LYS A 55 -4.08 2.38 -8.70
N ASN A 56 -3.67 1.78 -7.59
CA ASN A 56 -4.61 1.35 -6.55
C ASN A 56 -4.65 2.22 -5.29
N CYS A 57 -3.59 2.98 -4.98
CA CYS A 57 -3.56 3.88 -3.82
C CYS A 57 -4.21 5.24 -4.13
N ARG A 58 -5.43 5.22 -4.67
CA ARG A 58 -6.26 6.39 -5.02
C ARG A 58 -7.69 6.19 -4.54
N TYR A 59 -8.52 7.23 -4.65
CA TYR A 59 -9.96 7.12 -4.38
C TYR A 59 -10.63 6.11 -5.34
N GLY A 60 -11.77 5.55 -4.91
CA GLY A 60 -12.49 4.49 -5.64
C GLY A 60 -12.20 3.07 -5.14
N TYR A 61 -11.64 2.93 -3.93
CA TYR A 61 -11.62 1.66 -3.21
C TYR A 61 -12.86 1.54 -2.33
N GLU A 62 -13.32 0.32 -2.12
CA GLU A 62 -14.46 -0.01 -1.27
C GLU A 62 -14.01 -1.00 -0.20
N ILE A 63 -14.52 -0.85 1.02
CA ILE A 63 -14.26 -1.77 2.13
C ILE A 63 -15.58 -2.45 2.46
N PHE A 64 -15.56 -3.76 2.52
CA PHE A 64 -16.74 -4.57 2.78
C PHE A 64 -16.37 -5.76 3.67
N THR A 65 -17.37 -6.33 4.31
CA THR A 65 -17.23 -7.60 5.03
C THR A 65 -17.62 -8.71 4.08
N ASN A 66 -16.72 -9.65 3.86
CA ASN A 66 -17.00 -10.80 3.02
C ASN A 66 -18.10 -11.66 3.69
N PRO A 67 -19.20 -11.98 2.98
CA PRO A 67 -20.33 -12.70 3.57
C PRO A 67 -20.02 -14.18 3.86
N ILE A 68 -18.95 -14.74 3.29
CA ILE A 68 -18.56 -16.14 3.46
C ILE A 68 -17.51 -16.28 4.57
N THR A 69 -16.45 -15.46 4.52
CA THR A 69 -15.34 -15.55 5.48
C THR A 69 -15.54 -14.67 6.72
N HIS A 70 -16.51 -13.75 6.68
CA HIS A 70 -16.73 -12.70 7.68
C HIS A 70 -15.52 -11.79 7.92
N GLU A 71 -14.52 -11.82 7.02
CA GLU A 71 -13.35 -10.95 7.11
C GLU A 71 -13.59 -9.60 6.43
N ILE A 72 -12.92 -8.57 6.92
CA ILE A 72 -12.91 -7.25 6.28
C ILE A 72 -11.96 -7.30 5.08
N GLU A 73 -12.49 -7.04 3.91
CA GLU A 73 -11.76 -6.99 2.66
C GLU A 73 -11.88 -5.60 2.03
N MET A 74 -10.97 -5.29 1.11
CA MET A 74 -10.98 -4.05 0.35
C MET A 74 -10.92 -4.35 -1.15
N LEU A 75 -11.92 -3.88 -1.88
CA LEU A 75 -11.90 -3.87 -3.34
C LEU A 75 -11.14 -2.65 -3.82
N LEU A 76 -10.05 -2.87 -4.54
CA LEU A 76 -9.24 -1.82 -5.13
C LEU A 76 -9.82 -1.31 -6.46
N PRO A 77 -9.43 -0.11 -6.93
CA PRO A 77 -9.84 0.39 -8.24
C PRO A 77 -9.53 -0.56 -9.40
N SER A 78 -8.45 -1.33 -9.32
CA SER A 78 -8.10 -2.36 -10.31
C SER A 78 -8.93 -3.64 -10.19
N LYS A 79 -10.00 -3.64 -9.38
CA LYS A 79 -10.87 -4.80 -9.10
C LYS A 79 -10.16 -5.97 -8.39
N VAL A 80 -9.01 -5.70 -7.79
CA VAL A 80 -8.29 -6.66 -6.94
C VAL A 80 -8.83 -6.56 -5.51
N VAL A 81 -9.12 -7.69 -4.89
CA VAL A 81 -9.52 -7.76 -3.49
C VAL A 81 -8.27 -7.97 -2.63
N VAL A 82 -8.12 -7.15 -1.59
CA VAL A 82 -7.04 -7.29 -0.60
C VAL A 82 -7.61 -7.54 0.79
N GLY A 83 -6.95 -8.40 1.54
CA GLY A 83 -7.40 -8.80 2.87
C GLY A 83 -7.12 -7.76 3.95
N ASN A 84 -7.74 -7.96 5.12
CA ASN A 84 -7.62 -7.10 6.30
C ASN A 84 -6.18 -6.73 6.67
N HIS A 85 -5.26 -7.69 6.60
CA HIS A 85 -3.86 -7.49 6.98
C HIS A 85 -3.13 -6.47 6.09
N GLU A 86 -3.58 -6.25 4.86
CA GLU A 86 -3.02 -5.26 3.94
C GLU A 86 -3.63 -3.87 4.11
N ILE A 87 -4.82 -3.78 4.70
CA ILE A 87 -5.59 -2.55 4.88
C ILE A 87 -4.98 -1.70 6.02
N ALA A 88 -4.96 -0.39 5.85
CA ALA A 88 -4.53 0.53 6.89
C ALA A 88 -5.44 0.45 8.12
N LYS A 89 -4.86 0.30 9.32
CA LYS A 89 -5.60 0.18 10.60
C LYS A 89 -6.68 1.25 10.80
N ARG A 90 -6.41 2.49 10.36
CA ARG A 90 -7.33 3.64 10.46
C ARG A 90 -8.65 3.45 9.68
N LEU A 91 -8.66 2.56 8.68
CA LEU A 91 -9.83 2.29 7.85
C LEU A 91 -10.68 1.18 8.46
N LEU A 92 -10.05 0.19 9.11
CA LEU A 92 -10.73 -0.89 9.80
C LEU A 92 -11.55 -0.39 11.01
N THR A 93 -11.02 0.57 11.75
CA THR A 93 -11.70 1.15 12.92
C THR A 93 -12.91 2.01 12.55
N LYS A 94 -13.01 2.46 11.30
CA LYS A 94 -14.14 3.26 10.82
C LYS A 94 -15.39 2.39 10.55
N THR A 95 -15.19 1.12 10.22
CA THR A 95 -16.26 0.19 9.81
C THR A 95 -17.02 -0.40 11.02
N ILE A 96 -16.40 -0.49 12.19
CA ILE A 96 -16.98 -1.09 13.41
C ILE A 96 -18.00 -0.17 14.11
N LYS A 97 -18.09 1.11 13.70
CA LYS A 97 -18.99 2.10 14.32
C LYS A 97 -20.39 2.18 13.68
N LYS A 98 -20.84 1.15 12.97
CA LYS A 98 -22.16 1.15 12.33
C LYS A 98 -23.05 0.08 12.94
#